data_AF-A0A2S9AED8-F1
#
_entry.id   AF-A0A2S9AED8-F1
#
_cell.length_a   1.000
_cell.length_b   1.000
_cell.length_c   1.000
_cell.angle_alpha   90.00
_cell.angle_beta   90.00
_cell.angle_gamma   90.00
#
_symmetry.space_group_name_H-M   'P 1'
#
loop_
_entity.id
_entity.type
_entity.pdbx_description
1 polymer ?
#
loop_
_entity_poly.entity_id
_entity_poly.type
_entity_poly.pdbx_seq_one_letter_code
_entity_poly.pdbx_strand_id
1 'polypeptide(L)'
;MTRCVHYRGATDIIAIRFACCGDYYPCHLCHEESAGHPAEQWAPDQHDRDAILCGACGHELTIAEYFTVAACPACAAPFNERCALHRDRYFQPDPG
;
A
#
# COMPACT_ATOMS: atom_id res chain seq x y z
N MET A 1 5.75 -10.67 -4.16
CA MET A 1 4.73 -11.56 -3.54
C MET A 1 3.86 -10.68 -2.65
N THR A 2 2.59 -10.45 -3.00
CA THR A 2 1.71 -9.50 -2.27
C THR A 2 1.09 -10.06 -0.99
N ARG A 3 1.34 -11.34 -0.65
CA ARG A 3 0.84 -11.95 0.58
C ARG A 3 1.77 -11.65 1.74
N CYS A 4 1.28 -10.86 2.69
CA CYS A 4 1.94 -10.60 3.95
C CYS A 4 1.98 -11.86 4.84
N VAL A 5 3.07 -12.06 5.56
CA VAL A 5 3.17 -13.13 6.58
C VAL A 5 2.66 -12.67 7.95
N HIS A 6 2.71 -11.36 8.21
CA HIS A 6 2.28 -10.70 9.45
C HIS A 6 0.77 -10.46 9.49
N TYR A 7 0.17 -10.11 8.35
CA TYR A 7 -1.26 -9.89 8.19
C TYR A 7 -1.82 -10.95 7.24
N ARG A 8 -2.62 -11.88 7.77
CA ARG A 8 -3.13 -13.05 7.04
C ARG A 8 -4.64 -12.98 6.85
N GLY A 9 -5.15 -11.82 6.44
CA GLY A 9 -6.53 -11.66 5.97
C GLY A 9 -6.67 -12.10 4.52
N ALA A 10 -7.86 -12.62 4.18
CA ALA A 10 -8.18 -13.02 2.81
C ALA A 10 -8.17 -11.85 1.80
N THR A 11 -8.19 -10.60 2.31
CA THR A 11 -8.20 -9.35 1.54
C THR A 11 -6.86 -8.60 1.59
N ASP A 12 -5.83 -9.16 2.26
CA ASP A 12 -4.46 -8.63 2.28
C ASP A 12 -3.74 -8.97 0.98
N ILE A 13 -4.28 -8.44 -0.12
CA ILE A 13 -3.82 -8.71 -1.49
C ILE A 13 -3.04 -7.56 -2.09
N ILE A 14 -2.90 -6.42 -1.39
CA ILE A 14 -2.15 -5.27 -1.91
C ILE A 14 -0.66 -5.37 -1.57
N ALA A 15 0.18 -4.76 -2.42
CA ALA A 15 1.53 -4.37 -2.04
C ALA A 15 1.69 -2.86 -2.21
N ILE A 16 2.45 -2.26 -1.31
CA ILE A 16 2.67 -0.82 -1.23
C ILE A 16 4.09 -0.54 -1.72
N ARG A 17 4.23 0.42 -2.63
CA ARG A 17 5.51 0.99 -3.04
C ARG A 17 6.00 1.92 -1.94
N PHE A 18 7.17 1.68 -1.40
CA PHE A 18 7.71 2.52 -0.32
C PHE A 18 8.43 3.74 -0.89
N ALA A 19 8.23 4.92 -0.28
CA ALA A 19 8.80 6.18 -0.75
C ALA A 19 10.34 6.18 -0.74
N CYS A 20 10.95 5.48 0.23
CA CYS A 20 12.41 5.44 0.42
C CYS A 20 13.17 4.66 -0.66
N CYS A 21 12.58 3.59 -1.22
CA CYS A 21 13.30 2.69 -2.13
C CYS A 21 12.56 2.40 -3.44
N GLY A 22 11.27 2.73 -3.54
CA GLY A 22 10.46 2.45 -4.73
C GLY A 22 10.10 0.98 -4.91
N ASP A 23 10.41 0.12 -3.93
CA ASP A 23 10.11 -1.30 -3.95
C ASP A 23 8.74 -1.61 -3.34
N TYR A 24 8.15 -2.71 -3.80
CA TYR A 24 6.85 -3.19 -3.35
C TYR A 24 6.95 -4.17 -2.19
N TYR A 25 6.32 -3.83 -1.06
CA TYR A 25 6.18 -4.72 0.07
C TYR A 25 4.70 -4.84 0.49
N PRO A 26 4.26 -6.02 0.96
CA PRO A 26 2.88 -6.20 1.38
C PRO A 26 2.55 -5.50 2.71
N CYS A 27 3.56 -5.10 3.50
CA CYS A 27 3.40 -4.24 4.68
C CYS A 27 4.72 -3.62 5.16
N HIS A 28 4.64 -2.70 6.14
CA HIS A 28 5.81 -2.06 6.77
C HIS A 28 6.73 -3.02 7.52
N LEU A 29 6.20 -4.09 8.13
CA LEU A 29 7.03 -5.08 8.83
C LEU A 29 7.84 -5.91 7.83
N CYS A 30 7.23 -6.34 6.71
CA CYS A 30 7.96 -7.01 5.64
C CYS A 30 9.09 -6.13 5.07
N HIS A 31 8.83 -4.82 4.94
CA HIS A 31 9.86 -3.87 4.55
C HIS A 31 10.97 -3.78 5.60
N GLU A 32 10.64 -3.55 6.87
CA GLU A 32 11.60 -3.41 7.97
C GLU A 32 12.53 -4.65 8.08
N GLU A 33 11.99 -5.85 7.89
CA GLU A 33 12.75 -7.11 7.91
C GLU A 33 13.70 -7.29 6.71
N SER A 34 13.41 -6.66 5.56
CA SER A 34 14.08 -6.97 4.28
C SER A 34 14.93 -5.84 3.70
N ALA A 35 14.52 -4.59 3.92
CA ALA A 35 15.07 -3.43 3.21
C ALA A 35 16.39 -2.92 3.80
N GLY A 36 16.67 -3.20 5.07
CA GLY A 36 17.89 -2.76 5.75
C GLY A 36 17.97 -1.25 6.01
N HIS A 37 16.86 -0.53 5.81
CA HIS A 37 16.71 0.89 6.10
C HIS A 37 15.30 1.20 6.64
N PRO A 38 15.10 2.33 7.34
CA PRO A 38 13.77 2.72 7.79
C PRO A 38 12.84 3.01 6.62
N ALA A 39 11.53 2.85 6.87
CA ALA A 39 10.49 3.23 5.92
C ALA A 39 10.29 4.75 5.92
N GLU A 40 10.07 5.32 4.74
CA GLU A 40 9.64 6.71 4.57
C GLU A 40 8.18 6.75 4.11
N GLN A 41 7.49 7.83 4.48
CA GLN A 41 6.12 8.08 4.09
C GLN A 41 6.07 8.94 2.84
N TRP A 42 5.10 8.68 1.97
CA TRP A 42 4.78 9.59 0.89
C TRP A 42 4.19 10.88 1.44
N ALA A 43 4.67 12.01 0.91
CA ALA A 43 4.13 13.31 1.25
C ALA A 43 2.79 13.56 0.51
N PRO A 44 1.93 14.46 1.02
CA PRO A 44 0.60 14.69 0.47
C PRO A 44 0.61 15.19 -0.98
N ASP A 45 1.63 15.97 -1.36
CA ASP A 45 1.86 16.45 -2.72
C ASP A 45 2.33 15.35 -3.69
N GLN A 46 2.55 14.13 -3.20
CA GLN A 46 2.96 12.96 -3.97
C GLN A 46 1.87 11.89 -4.02
N HIS A 47 0.65 12.18 -3.56
CA HIS A 47 -0.45 11.21 -3.55
C HIS A 47 -0.97 10.86 -4.96
N ASP A 48 -0.52 11.56 -6.01
CA ASP A 48 -0.77 11.22 -7.41
C ASP A 48 0.11 10.07 -7.94
N ARG A 49 1.04 9.55 -7.13
CA ARG A 49 1.95 8.47 -7.52
C ARG A 49 1.32 7.07 -7.44
N ASP A 50 1.61 6.27 -8.45
CA ASP A 50 1.33 4.83 -8.47
C ASP A 50 2.14 4.11 -7.37
N ALA A 51 1.47 3.81 -6.28
CA ALA A 51 2.10 3.21 -5.11
C ALA A 51 1.34 2.00 -4.56
N ILE A 52 0.18 1.64 -5.11
CA ILE A 52 -0.61 0.52 -4.63
C ILE A 52 -0.75 -0.51 -5.74
N LEU A 53 -0.15 -1.68 -5.56
CA LEU A 53 -0.25 -2.80 -6.48
C LEU A 53 -1.33 -3.77 -6.00
N CYS A 54 -2.34 -4.01 -6.84
CA CYS A 54 -3.31 -5.07 -6.62
C CYS A 54 -2.69 -6.44 -6.92
N GLY A 55 -2.51 -7.29 -5.91
CA GLY A 55 -1.97 -8.63 -6.10
C GLY A 55 -2.90 -9.65 -6.75
N ALA A 56 -4.17 -9.31 -6.97
CA ALA A 56 -5.11 -10.18 -7.68
C ALA A 56 -4.98 -10.06 -9.20
N CYS A 57 -4.73 -8.85 -9.72
CA CYS A 57 -4.71 -8.57 -11.16
C CYS A 57 -3.47 -7.82 -11.65
N GLY A 58 -2.62 -7.33 -10.74
CA GLY A 58 -1.42 -6.56 -11.06
C GLY A 58 -1.67 -5.08 -11.39
N HIS A 59 -2.91 -4.59 -11.28
CA HIS A 59 -3.21 -3.18 -11.53
C HIS A 59 -2.56 -2.31 -10.44
N GLU A 60 -1.82 -1.29 -10.87
CA GLU A 60 -1.29 -0.23 -10.02
C GLU A 60 -2.34 0.88 -9.89
N LEU A 61 -2.51 1.41 -8.68
CA LEU A 61 -3.34 2.56 -8.37
C LEU A 61 -2.47 3.66 -7.77
N THR A 62 -2.89 4.90 -7.98
CA THR A 62 -2.36 6.03 -7.24
C THR A 62 -2.78 5.97 -5.77
N ILE A 63 -2.03 6.64 -4.89
CA ILE A 63 -2.37 6.76 -3.46
C ILE A 63 -3.73 7.44 -3.29
N ALA A 64 -3.97 8.52 -4.05
CA ALA A 64 -5.23 9.26 -4.04
C ALA A 64 -6.42 8.38 -4.45
N GLU A 65 -6.30 7.61 -5.54
CA GLU A 65 -7.35 6.67 -5.95
C GLU A 65 -7.62 5.63 -4.87
N TYR A 66 -6.56 5.04 -4.32
CA TYR A 66 -6.66 4.02 -3.26
C TYR A 66 -7.42 4.53 -2.03
N PHE A 67 -7.32 5.82 -1.69
CA PHE A 67 -8.10 6.41 -0.59
C PHE A 67 -9.60 6.52 -0.88
N THR A 68 -10.03 6.44 -2.14
CA THR A 68 -11.44 6.61 -2.55
C THR A 68 -12.16 5.30 -2.88
N VAL A 69 -11.45 4.18 -2.96
CA VAL A 69 -12.01 2.89 -3.39
C VAL A 69 -11.92 1.82 -2.30
N ALA A 70 -12.95 0.98 -2.21
CA ALA A 70 -12.96 -0.19 -1.31
C ALA A 70 -12.49 -1.48 -1.99
N ALA A 71 -12.29 -1.46 -3.32
CA ALA A 71 -11.91 -2.61 -4.12
C ALA A 71 -11.09 -2.16 -5.33
N CYS A 72 -10.36 -3.10 -5.93
CA CYS A 72 -9.60 -2.82 -7.14
C CYS A 72 -10.55 -2.41 -8.29
N PRO A 73 -10.37 -1.23 -8.91
CA PRO A 73 -11.24 -0.75 -9.99
C PRO A 73 -11.13 -1.62 -11.25
N ALA A 74 -10.01 -2.34 -11.42
CA ALA A 74 -9.78 -3.20 -12.59
C ALA A 74 -10.41 -4.60 -12.47
N CYS A 75 -10.43 -5.20 -11.26
CA CYS A 75 -10.85 -6.60 -11.09
C CYS A 75 -11.88 -6.83 -9.99
N ALA A 76 -12.36 -5.75 -9.34
CA ALA A 76 -13.32 -5.77 -8.24
C ALA A 76 -12.88 -6.60 -7.00
N ALA A 77 -11.62 -6.99 -6.91
CA ALA A 77 -11.12 -7.70 -5.74
C ALA A 77 -11.18 -6.75 -4.51
N PRO A 78 -11.79 -7.18 -3.39
CA PRO A 78 -11.96 -6.32 -2.22
C PRO A 78 -10.61 -6.02 -1.59
N PHE A 79 -10.38 -4.74 -1.26
CA PHE A 79 -9.22 -4.34 -0.47
C PHE A 79 -9.50 -4.50 1.02
N ASN A 80 -8.46 -4.79 1.78
CA ASN A 80 -8.61 -4.87 3.23
C ASN A 80 -8.76 -3.48 3.85
N GLU A 81 -9.95 -3.18 4.38
CA GLU A 81 -10.20 -1.97 5.17
C GLU A 81 -9.31 -1.89 6.42
N ARG A 82 -8.77 -3.03 6.92
CA ARG A 82 -7.81 -3.04 8.03
C ARG A 82 -6.40 -2.63 7.62
N CYS A 83 -5.99 -2.76 6.35
CA CYS A 83 -4.76 -2.11 5.87
C CYS A 83 -4.87 -0.59 5.98
N ALA A 84 -6.10 -0.07 5.89
CA ALA A 84 -6.37 1.34 6.07
C ALA A 84 -6.04 1.86 7.50
N LEU A 85 -5.99 0.97 8.51
CA LEU A 85 -5.59 1.35 9.86
C LEU A 85 -4.11 1.74 9.96
N HIS A 86 -3.28 1.30 9.02
CA HIS A 86 -1.84 1.52 9.03
C HIS A 86 -1.42 2.54 7.96
N ARG A 87 -2.36 3.31 7.40
CA ARG A 87 -2.08 4.34 6.37
C ARG A 87 -1.02 5.33 6.83
N ASP A 88 -1.07 5.69 8.11
CA ASP A 88 -0.10 6.56 8.79
C ASP A 88 1.34 6.03 8.74
N ARG A 89 1.56 4.74 8.43
CA ARG A 89 2.90 4.16 8.26
C ARG A 89 3.45 4.32 6.85
N TYR A 90 2.62 4.66 5.88
CA TYR A 90 2.98 4.74 4.47
C TYR A 90 2.75 6.13 3.86
N PHE A 91 1.77 6.86 4.38
CA PHE A 91 1.27 8.11 3.81
C PHE A 91 1.12 9.16 4.91
N GLN A 92 1.63 10.36 4.65
CA GLN A 92 1.35 11.51 5.50
C GLN A 92 -0.12 11.92 5.35
N PRO A 93 -0.79 12.37 6.42
CA PRO A 93 -2.13 12.93 6.31
C PRO A 93 -2.10 14.20 5.46
N ASP A 94 -3.17 14.43 4.70
CA ASP A 94 -3.34 15.68 3.94
C ASP A 94 -3.32 16.88 4.90
N PRO A 95 -2.59 17.98 4.58
CA PRO A 95 -2.64 19.20 5.37
C PRO A 95 -3.96 19.89 5.03
N GLY A 96 -5.03 19.50 5.73
CA GLY A 96 -6.37 20.04 5.53
C GLY A 96 -6.48 21.56 5.65
#